data_AF-A0A5K1FDS8-F1
#
_entry.id   AF-A0A5K1FDS8-F1
#
_cell.length_a   1.000
_cell.length_b   1.000
_cell.length_c   1.000
_cell.angle_alpha   90.00
_cell.angle_beta   90.00
_cell.angle_gamma   90.00
#
_symmetry.space_group_name_H-M   'P 1'
#
loop_
_entity.id
_entity.type
_entity.pdbx_description
1 polymer ?
#
loop_
_entity_poly.entity_id
_entity_poly.type
_entity_poly.pdbx_seq_one_letter_code
_entity_poly.pdbx_strand_id
1 'polypeptide(L)'
;KGHRKRHIIEDDEPTNKSGKYITWEEDDSMVMSWIMNSVQPQIASTITYYTTAKEMCEFLRQTYSQDKNVSKILQVEEELHNLRQGRQDLS
;
A
#
# COMPACT_ATOMS: atom_id res chain seq x y z
N LYS A 1 -7.90 -16.72 17.39
CA LYS A 1 -7.52 -15.65 18.34
C LYS A 1 -6.70 -14.59 17.57
N GLY A 2 -7.35 -13.74 16.77
CA GLY A 2 -6.68 -12.92 15.73
C GLY A 2 -6.89 -11.40 15.83
N HIS A 3 -7.38 -10.89 16.97
CA HIS A 3 -7.83 -9.49 17.08
C HIS A 3 -6.83 -8.52 17.70
N ARG A 4 -5.59 -8.94 18.00
CA ARG A 4 -4.74 -8.13 18.90
C ARG A 4 -4.00 -6.96 18.26
N LYS A 5 -3.78 -6.93 16.94
CA LYS A 5 -2.89 -5.94 16.30
C LYS A 5 -3.52 -5.08 15.20
N ARG A 6 -4.84 -5.14 15.00
CA ARG A 6 -5.51 -4.30 13.98
C ARG A 6 -5.34 -2.80 14.24
N HIS A 7 -5.26 -2.41 15.50
CA HIS A 7 -5.07 -1.01 15.91
C HIS A 7 -3.79 -0.38 15.34
N ILE A 8 -2.75 -1.17 15.00
CA ILE A 8 -1.51 -0.65 14.41
C ILE A 8 -1.69 -0.20 12.95
N ILE A 9 -2.63 -0.83 12.22
CA ILE A 9 -2.83 -0.58 10.79
C ILE A 9 -4.00 0.41 10.57
N GLU A 10 -4.93 0.48 11.52
CA GLU A 10 -6.13 1.33 11.44
C GLU A 10 -5.95 2.67 12.15
N ASP A 11 -5.33 2.70 13.33
CA ASP A 11 -5.23 3.91 14.16
C ASP A 11 -3.95 4.71 13.88
N ASP A 12 -4.01 6.03 14.08
CA ASP A 12 -2.83 6.90 13.99
C ASP A 12 -1.85 6.66 15.14
N GLU A 13 -0.58 7.06 14.94
CA GLU A 13 0.42 7.07 16.02
C GLU A 13 -0.14 7.82 17.25
N PRO A 14 -0.06 7.24 18.46
CA PRO A 14 -0.53 7.90 19.66
C PRO A 14 0.16 9.26 19.87
N THR A 15 -0.61 10.35 19.88
CA THR A 15 -0.09 11.71 20.07
C THR A 15 0.57 11.90 21.44
N ASN A 16 0.17 11.10 22.43
CA ASN A 16 0.75 11.11 23.76
C ASN A 16 1.70 9.92 23.93
N LYS A 17 3.02 10.19 23.94
CA LYS A 17 4.08 9.17 24.13
C LYS A 17 4.22 8.67 25.59
N SER A 18 3.17 8.76 26.39
CA SER A 18 3.13 8.23 27.76
C SER A 18 2.29 6.96 27.87
N GLY A 19 2.51 6.17 28.93
CA GLY A 19 1.76 4.95 29.18
C GLY A 19 2.10 3.83 28.19
N LYS A 20 1.16 3.45 27.32
CA LYS A 20 1.25 2.25 26.46
C LYS A 20 2.02 2.47 25.13
N TYR A 21 2.69 3.60 24.97
CA TYR A 21 3.42 3.92 23.73
C TYR A 21 4.49 2.88 23.38
N ILE A 22 5.23 2.37 24.39
CA ILE A 22 6.24 1.31 24.18
C ILE A 22 5.61 0.06 23.56
N THR A 23 4.44 -0.36 24.07
CA THR A 23 3.72 -1.52 23.51
C THR A 23 3.25 -1.25 22.08
N TRP A 24 2.80 -0.03 21.78
CA TRP A 24 2.44 0.35 20.41
C TRP A 24 3.65 0.32 19.47
N GLU A 25 4.80 0.86 19.90
CA GLU A 25 6.04 0.89 19.11
C GLU A 25 6.62 -0.51 18.84
N GLU A 26 6.57 -1.41 19.84
CA GLU A 26 6.92 -2.82 19.68
C GLU A 26 5.98 -3.53 18.69
N ASP A 27 4.67 -3.28 18.82
CA ASP A 27 3.67 -3.86 17.94
C ASP A 27 3.80 -3.35 16.50
N ASP A 28 4.07 -2.05 16.31
CA ASP A 28 4.31 -1.40 15.02
C ASP A 28 5.57 -1.98 14.34
N SER A 29 6.69 -2.03 15.06
CA SER A 29 7.95 -2.60 14.57
C SER A 29 7.81 -4.07 14.14
N MET A 30 7.00 -4.85 14.88
CA MET A 30 6.70 -6.24 14.53
C MET A 30 5.93 -6.34 13.21
N VAL A 31 4.91 -5.50 13.04
CA VAL A 31 4.10 -5.48 11.81
C VAL A 31 4.92 -4.99 10.62
N MET A 32 5.74 -3.94 10.78
CA MET A 32 6.67 -3.50 9.73
C MET A 32 7.60 -4.62 9.29
N SER A 33 8.14 -5.39 10.24
CA SER A 33 9.00 -6.54 9.93
C SER A 33 8.23 -7.61 9.13
N TRP A 34 6.98 -7.90 9.47
CA TRP A 34 6.16 -8.83 8.68
C TRP A 34 5.88 -8.32 7.27
N ILE A 35 5.58 -7.02 7.12
CA ILE A 35 5.36 -6.40 5.81
C ILE A 35 6.63 -6.54 4.96
N MET A 36 7.77 -6.12 5.48
CA MET A 36 9.06 -6.17 4.78
C MET A 36 9.46 -7.59 4.37
N ASN A 37 9.12 -8.59 5.18
CA ASN A 37 9.38 -10.00 4.86
C ASN A 37 8.35 -10.62 3.90
N SER A 38 7.19 -10.00 3.72
CA SER A 38 6.10 -10.52 2.90
C SER A 38 6.09 -9.99 1.46
N VAL A 39 6.76 -8.86 1.22
CA VAL A 39 6.82 -8.22 -0.10
C VAL A 39 8.09 -8.61 -0.87
N GLN A 40 8.05 -8.46 -2.18
CA GLN A 40 9.25 -8.68 -3.01
C GLN A 40 10.27 -7.56 -2.77
N PRO A 41 11.59 -7.80 -2.94
CA PRO A 41 12.64 -6.83 -2.63
C PRO A 41 12.48 -5.46 -3.31
N GLN A 42 12.00 -5.45 -4.55
CA GLN A 42 11.74 -4.22 -5.30
C GLN A 42 10.52 -3.44 -4.79
N ILE A 43 9.61 -4.09 -4.06
CA ILE A 43 8.50 -3.43 -3.36
C ILE A 43 8.97 -2.98 -1.97
N ALA A 44 9.78 -3.79 -1.27
CA ALA A 44 10.39 -3.42 0.01
C ALA A 44 11.17 -2.11 -0.09
N SER A 45 11.93 -1.90 -1.17
CA SER A 45 12.66 -0.64 -1.41
C SER A 45 11.73 0.57 -1.55
N THR A 46 10.49 0.38 -2.03
CA THR A 46 9.50 1.47 -2.17
C THR A 46 8.79 1.82 -0.87
N ILE A 47 8.97 1.03 0.19
CA ILE A 47 8.33 1.27 1.49
C ILE A 47 9.33 1.45 2.63
N THR A 48 10.64 1.27 2.39
CA THR A 48 11.67 1.31 3.44
C THR A 48 11.83 2.65 4.14
N TYR A 49 11.31 3.74 3.56
CA TYR A 49 11.41 5.10 4.11
C TYR A 49 10.24 5.48 5.01
N TYR A 50 9.20 4.64 5.09
CA TYR A 50 8.08 4.86 6.01
C TYR A 50 8.47 4.46 7.42
N THR A 51 7.91 5.19 8.38
CA THR A 51 8.28 5.08 9.80
C THR A 51 7.27 4.29 10.62
N THR A 52 6.11 4.00 10.05
CA THR A 52 5.05 3.22 10.70
C THR A 52 4.51 2.13 9.77
N ALA A 53 4.01 1.05 10.36
CA ALA A 53 3.34 -0.02 9.62
C ALA A 53 2.08 0.48 8.90
N LYS A 54 1.37 1.45 9.48
CA LYS A 54 0.20 2.09 8.86
C LYS A 54 0.57 2.76 7.54
N GLU A 55 1.60 3.59 7.51
CA GLU A 55 2.06 4.27 6.30
C GLU A 55 2.47 3.26 5.21
N MET A 56 3.21 2.19 5.58
CA MET A 56 3.56 1.11 4.65
C MET A 56 2.31 0.45 4.07
N CYS A 57 1.34 0.09 4.91
CA CYS A 57 0.08 -0.54 4.49
C CYS A 57 -0.75 0.38 3.60
N GLU A 58 -0.85 1.67 3.92
CA GLU A 58 -1.59 2.64 3.13
C GLU A 58 -0.96 2.85 1.75
N PHE A 59 0.37 2.98 1.67
CA PHE A 59 1.06 3.08 0.39
C PHE A 59 0.84 1.83 -0.47
N LEU A 60 0.98 0.64 0.12
CA LEU A 60 0.76 -0.62 -0.59
C LEU A 60 -0.69 -0.73 -1.09
N ARG A 61 -1.66 -0.39 -0.24
CA ARG A 61 -3.09 -0.36 -0.63
C ARG A 61 -3.34 0.66 -1.74
N GLN A 62 -2.76 1.85 -1.65
CA GLN A 62 -2.93 2.86 -2.69
C GLN A 62 -2.25 2.48 -4.00
N THR A 63 -1.13 1.77 -3.98
CA THR A 63 -0.36 1.48 -5.20
C THR A 63 -0.82 0.21 -5.89
N TYR A 64 -1.23 -0.79 -5.11
CA TYR A 64 -1.48 -2.15 -5.58
C TYR A 64 -2.89 -2.67 -5.27
N SER A 65 -3.81 -1.84 -4.74
CA SER A 65 -5.22 -2.23 -4.68
C SER A 65 -5.72 -2.59 -6.08
N GLN A 66 -6.52 -3.65 -6.14
CA GLN A 66 -7.09 -4.11 -7.41
C GLN A 66 -7.86 -2.99 -8.12
N ASP A 67 -8.51 -2.10 -7.37
CA ASP A 67 -9.23 -0.95 -7.93
C ASP A 67 -8.34 -0.06 -8.81
N LYS A 68 -7.09 0.22 -8.40
CA LYS A 68 -6.16 1.02 -9.22
C LYS A 68 -5.51 0.23 -10.35
N ASN A 69 -5.35 -1.09 -10.20
CA ASN A 69 -4.85 -1.93 -11.29
C ASN A 69 -5.89 -2.11 -12.40
N VAL A 70 -7.17 -2.23 -12.06
CA VAL A 70 -8.27 -2.28 -13.03
C VAL A 70 -8.35 -0.97 -13.82
N SER A 71 -8.23 0.19 -13.17
CA SER A 71 -8.19 1.49 -13.88
C SER A 71 -7.03 1.60 -14.87
N LYS A 72 -5.83 1.12 -14.50
CA LYS A 72 -4.67 1.13 -15.42
C LYS A 72 -4.86 0.18 -16.61
N ILE A 73 -5.46 -1.00 -16.38
CA ILE A 73 -5.78 -1.94 -17.47
C ILE A 73 -6.80 -1.31 -18.42
N LEU A 74 -7.87 -0.71 -17.88
CA LEU A 74 -8.87 -0.02 -18.69
C LEU A 74 -8.26 1.15 -19.49
N GLN A 75 -7.38 1.94 -18.88
CA GLN A 75 -6.68 3.02 -19.58
C GLN A 75 -5.84 2.49 -20.76
N VAL A 76 -5.12 1.38 -20.57
CA VAL A 76 -4.34 0.75 -21.64
C VAL A 76 -5.26 0.21 -22.75
N GLU A 77 -6.39 -0.40 -22.39
CA GLU A 77 -7.40 -0.86 -23.36
C GLU A 77 -8.01 0.31 -24.15
N GLU A 78 -8.30 1.44 -23.50
CA GLU A 78 -8.79 2.67 -24.16
C GLU A 78 -7.75 3.27 -25.11
N GLU A 79 -6.48 3.37 -24.69
CA GLU A 79 -5.40 3.84 -25.56
C GLU A 79 -5.23 2.93 -26.79
N LEU A 80 -5.26 1.61 -26.60
CA LEU A 80 -5.19 0.64 -27.69
C LEU A 80 -6.39 0.79 -28.65
N HIS A 81 -7.59 0.99 -28.11
CA HIS A 81 -8.80 1.20 -28.88
C HIS A 81 -8.75 2.48 -29.71
N ASN A 82 -8.34 3.59 -29.11
CA ASN A 82 -8.21 4.90 -29.76
C ASN A 82 -7.15 4.87 -30.88
N LEU A 83 -6.02 4.18 -30.66
CA LEU A 83 -5.00 3.98 -31.70
C LEU A 83 -5.52 3.16 -32.88
N ARG A 84 -6.37 2.16 -32.63
CA ARG A 84 -7.00 1.35 -33.68
C ARG A 84 -8.02 2.16 -34.49
N GLN A 85 -8.85 2.97 -33.83
CA GLN A 85 -9.85 3.81 -34.50
C GLN A 85 -9.23 4.96 -35.29
N GLY A 86 -8.22 5.65 -34.75
CA GLY A 86 -7.54 6.74 -35.45
C GLY A 86 -6.85 6.30 -36.76
N ARG A 87 -6.52 5.01 -36.92
CA ARG A 87 -6.01 4.46 -38.19
C ARG A 87 -7.12 4.15 -39.21
N GLN A 88 -8.37 4.03 -38.78
CA GLN A 88 -9.52 3.79 -39.66
C GLN A 88 -10.16 5.09 -40.14
N ASP A 89 -10.08 6.17 -39.37
CA ASP A 89 -10.62 7.49 -39.72
C ASP A 89 -9.73 8.30 -40.69
N LEU A 90 -8.53 7.80 -41.04
CA LEU A 90 -7.59 8.42 -41.98
C LEU A 90 -7.61 7.79 -43.39
N SER A 91 -8.65 7.00 -43.72
CA SER A 91 -8.91 6.47 -45.07
C SER A 91 -10.04 7.20 -45.77
#